data_AF-A0A7Y9BPI7-F1
#
_entry.id   AF-A0A7Y9BPI7-F1
#
_cell.length_a   1.000
_cell.length_b   1.000
_cell.length_c   1.000
_cell.angle_alpha   90.00
_cell.angle_beta   90.00
_cell.angle_gamma   90.00
#
_symmetry.space_group_name_H-M   'P 1'
#
loop_
_entity.id
_entity.type
_entity.pdbx_description
1 polymer ?
#
loop_
_entity_poly.entity_id
_entity_poly.type
_entity_poly.pdbx_seq_one_letter_code
_entity_poly.pdbx_strand_id
1 'polypeptide(L)'
;MPVYEYLPHELARLSVLRKATGLDLNQIMERVRLAQEREARASTGPQEPKSLSELHIAVLQHDQWRRIAHVTAELQMPVYEPAEDPRAIRYEQQRLRRLEEDRAHAGEPDGQAPIELLRHRVYRITGRPLGEQAPGGADFVIHLMAGSLSEAASRAWNAYGRPDGPYRGNGHQITSVEQVLPEPGELF
;
A
#
# COMPACT_ATOMS: atom_id res chain seq x y z
N MET A 1 -11.10 10.70 16.03
CA MET A 1 -10.72 9.53 15.20
C MET A 1 -9.44 9.90 14.45
N PRO A 2 -8.44 9.01 14.31
CA PRO A 2 -7.24 9.37 13.54
C PRO A 2 -7.60 9.63 12.08
N VAL A 3 -7.07 10.70 11.50
CA VAL A 3 -7.26 11.04 10.09
C VAL A 3 -6.05 10.54 9.30
N TYR A 4 -6.27 9.64 8.34
CA TYR A 4 -5.21 9.10 7.50
C TYR A 4 -5.00 9.97 6.26
N GLU A 5 -3.74 10.38 6.04
CA GLU A 5 -3.38 11.19 4.87
C GLU A 5 -3.64 10.44 3.55
N TYR A 6 -3.44 9.11 3.56
CA TYR A 6 -3.72 8.23 2.44
C TYR A 6 -4.36 6.92 2.90
N LEU A 7 -5.36 6.47 2.16
CA LEU A 7 -5.87 5.10 2.20
C LEU A 7 -4.93 4.16 1.42
N PRO A 8 -4.96 2.84 1.67
CA PRO A 8 -4.04 1.94 1.00
C PRO A 8 -4.14 1.93 -0.53
N HIS A 9 -5.36 2.01 -1.07
CA HIS A 9 -5.57 2.06 -2.51
C HIS A 9 -5.15 3.42 -3.11
N GLU A 10 -5.21 4.50 -2.31
CA GLU A 10 -4.67 5.81 -2.69
C GLU A 10 -3.14 5.74 -2.75
N LEU A 11 -2.48 5.07 -1.79
CA LEU A 11 -1.03 4.82 -1.83
C LEU A 11 -0.60 3.99 -3.04
N ALA A 12 -1.32 2.90 -3.34
CA ALA A 12 -1.03 2.06 -4.50
C ALA A 12 -1.10 2.88 -5.81
N ARG A 13 -2.13 3.71 -5.97
CA ARG A 13 -2.25 4.60 -7.14
C ARG A 13 -1.17 5.68 -7.17
N LEU A 14 -0.89 6.32 -6.03
CA LEU A 14 0.11 7.38 -5.92
C LEU A 14 1.50 6.89 -6.30
N SER A 15 1.89 5.68 -5.84
CA SER A 15 3.18 5.06 -6.20
C SER A 15 3.35 4.93 -7.71
N VAL A 16 2.31 4.47 -8.41
CA VAL A 16 2.32 4.35 -9.88
C VAL A 16 2.36 5.71 -10.55
N LEU A 17 1.53 6.65 -10.10
CA LEU A 17 1.47 7.99 -10.68
C LEU A 17 2.82 8.69 -10.62
N ARG A 18 3.51 8.64 -9.48
CA ARG A 18 4.86 9.22 -9.32
C ARG A 18 5.89 8.59 -10.26
N LYS A 19 5.87 7.26 -10.42
CA LYS A 19 6.78 6.56 -11.33
C LYS A 19 6.47 6.83 -12.80
N ALA A 20 5.22 7.11 -13.13
CA ALA A 20 4.77 7.35 -14.49
C ALA A 20 5.10 8.75 -14.99
N THR A 21 5.16 9.76 -14.09
CA THR A 21 5.45 11.15 -14.47
C THR A 21 6.74 11.24 -15.28
N GLY A 22 6.65 11.84 -16.47
CA GLY A 22 7.78 12.03 -17.37
C GLY A 22 8.17 10.80 -18.20
N LEU A 23 7.47 9.67 -18.07
CA LEU A 23 7.68 8.50 -18.93
C LEU A 23 6.94 8.66 -20.26
N ASP A 24 7.57 8.20 -21.35
CA ASP A 24 6.90 8.05 -22.64
C ASP A 24 6.01 6.80 -22.69
N LEU A 25 5.20 6.67 -23.76
CA LEU A 25 4.29 5.54 -23.93
C LEU A 25 4.99 4.18 -23.95
N ASN A 26 6.18 4.06 -24.55
CA ASN A 26 6.90 2.79 -24.62
C ASN A 26 7.40 2.36 -23.24
N GLN A 27 7.93 3.30 -22.48
CA GLN A 27 8.35 3.07 -21.10
C GLN A 27 7.16 2.70 -20.21
N ILE A 28 6.01 3.37 -20.38
CA ILE A 28 4.78 3.04 -19.65
C ILE A 28 4.30 1.63 -20.01
N MET A 29 4.32 1.23 -21.28
CA MET A 29 3.92 -0.12 -21.70
C MET A 29 4.84 -1.20 -21.11
N GLU A 30 6.14 -0.94 -20.99
CA GLU A 30 7.04 -1.87 -20.28
C GLU A 30 6.69 -1.97 -18.79
N ARG A 31 6.31 -0.85 -18.15
CA ARG A 31 5.82 -0.88 -16.76
C ARG A 31 4.50 -1.64 -16.61
N VAL A 32 3.58 -1.55 -17.58
CA VAL A 32 2.36 -2.37 -17.62
C VAL A 32 2.71 -3.85 -17.64
N ARG A 33 3.64 -4.26 -18.51
CA ARG A 33 4.11 -5.65 -18.62
C ARG A 33 4.68 -6.17 -17.30
N LEU A 34 5.58 -5.40 -16.67
CA LEU A 34 6.16 -5.75 -15.37
C LEU A 34 5.12 -5.81 -14.24
N ALA A 35 4.12 -4.92 -14.27
CA ALA A 35 3.03 -4.94 -13.30
C ALA A 35 2.13 -6.18 -13.47
N GLN A 36 1.86 -6.58 -14.71
CA GLN A 36 1.14 -7.81 -15.02
C GLN A 36 1.89 -9.06 -14.53
N GLU A 37 3.21 -9.11 -14.72
CA GLU A 37 4.04 -10.20 -14.18
C GLU A 37 4.02 -10.24 -12.64
N ARG A 38 4.04 -9.08 -11.99
CA ARG A 38 3.91 -8.97 -10.54
C ARG A 38 2.56 -9.51 -10.06
N GLU A 39 1.46 -9.11 -10.71
CA GLU A 39 0.12 -9.62 -10.40
C GLU A 39 0.04 -11.14 -10.56
N ALA A 40 0.56 -11.68 -11.67
CA ALA A 40 0.59 -13.11 -11.93
C ALA A 40 1.40 -13.88 -10.86
N ARG A 41 2.54 -13.33 -10.40
CA ARG A 41 3.29 -13.93 -9.28
C ARG A 41 2.50 -13.85 -7.97
N ALA A 42 1.89 -12.71 -7.68
CA ALA A 42 1.12 -12.50 -6.46
C ALA A 42 -0.10 -13.42 -6.37
N SER A 43 -0.74 -13.76 -7.49
CA SER A 43 -1.89 -14.66 -7.53
C SER A 43 -1.53 -16.12 -7.20
N THR A 44 -0.28 -16.51 -7.44
CA THR A 44 0.26 -17.83 -7.04
C THR A 44 0.87 -17.86 -5.65
N GLY A 45 0.99 -16.69 -4.99
CA GLY A 45 1.57 -16.56 -3.66
C GLY A 45 0.64 -17.04 -2.54
N PRO A 46 1.15 -17.10 -1.29
CA PRO A 46 0.34 -17.40 -0.12
C PRO A 46 -0.83 -16.41 0.00
N GLN A 47 -2.04 -16.94 0.17
CA GLN A 47 -3.23 -16.10 0.37
C GLN A 47 -3.17 -15.42 1.74
N GLU A 48 -3.10 -14.10 1.74
CA GLU A 48 -3.06 -13.31 2.96
C GLU A 48 -4.49 -13.09 3.49
N PRO A 49 -4.76 -13.31 4.79
CA PRO A 49 -6.12 -13.28 5.34
C PRO A 49 -6.76 -11.89 5.45
N LYS A 50 -6.12 -10.83 4.93
CA LYS A 50 -6.52 -9.42 5.14
C LYS A 50 -6.82 -8.69 3.82
N SER A 51 -7.60 -7.61 3.93
CA SER A 51 -8.01 -6.74 2.81
C SER A 51 -6.86 -6.08 2.05
N LEU A 52 -5.67 -6.05 2.65
CA LEU A 52 -4.42 -5.62 2.03
C LEU A 52 -3.53 -6.85 1.85
N SER A 53 -3.62 -7.48 0.69
CA SER A 53 -2.71 -8.55 0.27
C SER A 53 -1.78 -8.05 -0.82
N GLU A 54 -0.64 -8.72 -1.02
CA GLU A 54 0.24 -8.45 -2.15
C GLU A 54 -0.52 -8.48 -3.48
N LEU A 55 -1.46 -9.43 -3.64
CA LEU A 55 -2.30 -9.52 -4.82
C LEU A 55 -3.17 -8.27 -4.99
N HIS A 56 -3.82 -7.79 -3.93
CA HIS A 56 -4.65 -6.59 -4.00
C HIS A 56 -3.82 -5.37 -4.41
N ILE A 57 -2.63 -5.21 -3.83
CA ILE A 57 -1.71 -4.13 -4.18
C ILE A 57 -1.27 -4.24 -5.65
N ALA A 58 -0.88 -5.43 -6.09
CA ALA A 58 -0.41 -5.69 -7.45
C ALA A 58 -1.52 -5.40 -8.50
N VAL A 59 -2.75 -5.85 -8.25
CA VAL A 59 -3.91 -5.56 -9.11
C VAL A 59 -4.14 -4.06 -9.22
N LEU A 60 -4.19 -3.34 -8.11
CA LEU A 60 -4.41 -1.89 -8.12
C LEU A 60 -3.32 -1.14 -8.88
N GLN A 61 -2.05 -1.55 -8.72
CA GLN A 61 -0.95 -0.95 -9.44
C GLN A 61 -1.00 -1.26 -10.94
N HIS A 62 -1.30 -2.52 -11.31
CA HIS A 62 -1.43 -2.92 -12.70
C HIS A 62 -2.58 -2.18 -13.41
N ASP A 63 -3.76 -2.09 -12.79
CA ASP A 63 -4.89 -1.33 -13.31
C ASP A 63 -4.54 0.15 -13.50
N GLN A 64 -3.80 0.74 -12.56
CA GLN A 64 -3.37 2.13 -12.68
C GLN A 64 -2.36 2.31 -13.82
N TRP A 65 -1.40 1.41 -13.99
CA TRP A 65 -0.47 1.45 -15.13
C TRP A 65 -1.20 1.34 -16.47
N ARG A 66 -2.17 0.42 -16.58
CA ARG A 66 -2.99 0.27 -17.79
C ARG A 66 -3.80 1.53 -18.10
N ARG A 67 -4.35 2.17 -17.08
CA ARG A 67 -5.09 3.43 -17.23
C ARG A 67 -4.18 4.55 -17.73
N ILE A 68 -2.98 4.66 -17.18
CA ILE A 68 -1.98 5.65 -17.62
C ILE A 68 -1.59 5.39 -19.08
N ALA A 69 -1.29 4.15 -19.45
CA ALA A 69 -1.00 3.80 -20.85
C ALA A 69 -2.13 4.23 -21.81
N HIS A 70 -3.38 3.96 -21.42
CA HIS A 70 -4.54 4.33 -22.21
C HIS A 70 -4.65 5.85 -22.40
N VAL A 71 -4.55 6.64 -21.33
CA VAL A 71 -4.68 8.11 -21.43
C VAL A 71 -3.51 8.75 -22.16
N THR A 72 -2.27 8.27 -21.95
CA THR A 72 -1.09 8.74 -22.69
C THR A 72 -1.27 8.52 -24.19
N ALA A 73 -1.79 7.36 -24.60
CA ALA A 73 -2.06 7.07 -26.00
C ALA A 73 -3.24 7.88 -26.56
N GLU A 74 -4.35 7.98 -25.81
CA GLU A 74 -5.56 8.70 -26.22
C GLU A 74 -5.31 10.20 -26.40
N LEU A 75 -4.60 10.83 -25.45
CA LEU A 75 -4.27 12.24 -25.47
C LEU A 75 -2.98 12.56 -26.24
N GLN A 76 -2.35 11.54 -26.83
CA GLN A 76 -1.09 11.66 -27.59
C GLN A 76 0.01 12.39 -26.80
N MET A 77 0.09 12.09 -25.50
CA MET A 77 1.05 12.72 -24.60
C MET A 77 2.47 12.26 -24.98
N PRO A 78 3.43 13.18 -25.23
CA PRO A 78 4.80 12.80 -25.50
C PRO A 78 5.45 12.12 -24.28
N VAL A 79 5.11 12.62 -23.09
CA VAL A 79 5.41 12.02 -21.80
C VAL A 79 4.19 12.18 -20.90
N TYR A 80 3.98 11.25 -19.98
CA TYR A 80 2.84 11.35 -19.07
C TYR A 80 3.00 12.48 -18.06
N GLU A 81 2.02 13.38 -18.03
CA GLU A 81 1.91 14.48 -17.07
C GLU A 81 0.59 14.34 -16.28
N PRO A 82 0.63 14.07 -14.97
CA PRO A 82 -0.57 13.96 -14.15
C PRO A 82 -1.50 15.18 -14.22
N ALA A 83 -0.96 16.39 -14.41
CA ALA A 83 -1.75 17.62 -14.54
C ALA A 83 -2.61 17.66 -15.82
N GLU A 84 -2.32 16.81 -16.81
CA GLU A 84 -3.08 16.68 -18.05
C GLU A 84 -4.03 15.48 -18.03
N ASP A 85 -3.99 14.63 -16.99
CA ASP A 85 -4.85 13.46 -16.82
C ASP A 85 -6.10 13.80 -15.97
N PRO A 86 -7.31 13.87 -16.56
CA PRO A 86 -8.52 14.26 -15.84
C PRO A 86 -8.89 13.31 -14.69
N ARG A 87 -8.51 12.02 -14.79
CA ARG A 87 -8.76 11.05 -13.72
C ARG A 87 -7.76 11.20 -12.59
N ALA A 88 -6.51 11.53 -12.88
CA ALA A 88 -5.52 11.86 -11.85
C ALA A 88 -5.97 13.06 -11.00
N ILE A 89 -6.39 14.15 -11.66
CA ILE A 89 -6.94 15.34 -11.00
C ILE A 89 -8.16 14.98 -10.14
N ARG A 90 -9.11 14.21 -10.69
CA ARG A 90 -10.31 13.82 -9.95
C ARG A 90 -9.99 12.99 -8.71
N TYR A 91 -9.03 12.07 -8.79
CA TYR A 91 -8.64 11.26 -7.64
C TYR A 91 -8.02 12.11 -6.53
N GLU A 92 -7.18 13.09 -6.87
CA GLU A 92 -6.63 14.00 -5.87
C GLU A 92 -7.73 14.86 -5.23
N GLN A 93 -8.68 15.37 -6.02
CA GLN A 93 -9.83 16.11 -5.48
C GLN A 93 -10.71 15.25 -4.54
N GLN A 94 -10.95 14.00 -4.91
CA GLN A 94 -11.69 13.05 -4.07
C GLN A 94 -10.96 12.78 -2.76
N ARG A 95 -9.63 12.61 -2.81
CA ARG A 95 -8.80 12.44 -1.62
C ARG A 95 -8.87 13.67 -0.71
N LEU A 96 -8.72 14.88 -1.27
CA LEU A 96 -8.80 16.12 -0.48
C LEU A 96 -10.17 16.29 0.18
N ARG A 97 -11.26 16.03 -0.55
CA ARG A 97 -12.61 16.07 0.01
C ARG A 97 -12.80 15.06 1.14
N ARG A 98 -12.34 13.81 0.95
CA ARG A 98 -12.37 12.81 2.02
C ARG A 98 -11.59 13.30 3.25
N LEU A 99 -10.41 13.89 3.07
CA LEU A 99 -9.60 14.40 4.18
C LEU A 99 -10.32 15.52 4.95
N GLU A 100 -11.04 16.40 4.25
CA GLU A 100 -11.88 17.42 4.87
C GLU A 100 -13.03 16.79 5.67
N GLU A 101 -13.72 15.81 5.10
CA GLU A 101 -14.81 15.08 5.77
C GLU A 101 -14.33 14.33 7.02
N ASP A 102 -13.18 13.65 6.93
CA ASP A 102 -12.54 12.92 8.03
C ASP A 102 -12.10 13.88 9.15
N ARG A 103 -11.58 15.05 8.78
CA ARG A 103 -11.21 16.11 9.75
C ARG A 103 -12.43 16.68 10.45
N ALA A 104 -13.49 17.01 9.71
CA ALA A 104 -14.74 17.50 10.29
C ALA A 104 -15.34 16.47 11.27
N HIS A 105 -15.31 15.18 10.93
CA HIS A 105 -15.78 14.10 11.80
C HIS A 105 -14.89 13.85 13.01
N ALA A 106 -13.58 14.08 12.90
CA ALA A 106 -12.65 13.93 14.01
C ALA A 106 -12.83 15.02 15.09
N GLY A 107 -13.61 16.07 14.78
CA GLY A 107 -13.87 17.22 15.62
C GLY A 107 -12.70 18.19 15.57
N GLU A 108 -12.94 19.42 15.12
CA GLU A 108 -12.11 20.57 15.46
C GLU A 108 -12.72 21.21 16.72
N PRO A 109 -12.33 20.80 17.95
CA PRO A 109 -12.67 21.58 19.12
C PRO A 109 -11.96 22.92 19.04
N ASP A 110 -12.74 23.98 19.14
CA ASP A 110 -12.31 25.38 19.09
C ASP A 110 -11.11 25.59 20.04
N GLY A 111 -9.97 26.01 19.50
CA GLY A 111 -8.75 26.29 20.27
C GLY A 111 -7.80 25.12 20.55
N GLN A 112 -7.98 23.93 19.94
CA GLN A 112 -7.04 22.80 20.11
C GLN A 112 -6.09 22.64 18.92
N ALA A 113 -4.93 22.00 19.16
CA ALA A 113 -3.88 21.80 18.17
C ALA A 113 -4.42 21.10 16.89
N PRO A 114 -3.86 21.40 15.71
CA PRO A 114 -4.32 20.83 14.44
C PRO A 114 -4.40 19.29 14.52
N ILE A 115 -5.48 18.71 13.98
CA ILE A 115 -5.62 17.26 13.88
C ILE A 115 -4.38 16.70 13.16
N GLU A 116 -3.63 15.85 13.86
CA GLU A 116 -2.44 15.21 13.30
C GLU A 116 -2.86 14.27 12.16
N LEU A 117 -2.37 14.57 10.96
CA LEU A 117 -2.54 13.70 9.80
C LEU A 117 -1.58 12.52 9.92
N LEU A 118 -2.12 11.32 10.11
CA LEU A 118 -1.31 10.11 10.18
C LEU A 118 -0.84 9.72 8.78
N ARG A 119 0.46 9.92 8.54
CA ARG A 119 1.17 9.52 7.32
C ARG A 119 1.55 8.05 7.38
N HIS A 120 0.56 7.19 7.24
CA HIS A 120 0.80 5.76 7.25
C HIS A 120 1.47 5.28 5.97
N ARG A 121 2.30 4.26 6.13
CA ARG A 121 2.93 3.47 5.07
C ARG A 121 2.41 2.05 5.17
N VAL A 122 2.46 1.30 4.07
CA VAL A 122 2.21 -0.13 4.03
C VAL A 122 3.53 -0.85 4.23
N TYR A 123 3.56 -1.75 5.22
CA TYR A 123 4.67 -2.63 5.49
C TYR A 123 4.28 -4.06 5.19
N ARG A 124 5.17 -4.79 4.51
CA ARG A 124 5.17 -6.23 4.36
C ARG A 124 5.92 -6.84 5.54
N ILE A 125 5.27 -7.76 6.24
CA ILE A 125 5.86 -8.49 7.35
C ILE A 125 5.91 -9.95 6.98
N THR A 126 7.08 -10.54 7.11
CA THR A 126 7.28 -11.98 6.94
C THR A 126 7.57 -12.61 8.29
N GLY A 127 7.07 -13.81 8.52
CA GLY A 127 7.41 -14.56 9.72
C GLY A 127 7.24 -16.06 9.54
N ARG A 128 7.77 -16.81 10.50
CA ARG A 128 7.76 -18.27 10.55
C ARG A 128 7.30 -18.78 11.91
N PRO A 129 6.64 -19.93 12.01
CA PRO A 129 6.24 -20.50 13.30
C PRO A 129 7.45 -20.99 14.13
N LEU A 130 7.40 -20.87 15.47
CA LEU A 130 8.42 -21.41 16.40
C LEU A 130 7.92 -22.68 17.09
N GLY A 131 8.41 -23.87 16.72
CA GLY A 131 8.17 -25.11 17.47
C GLY A 131 8.70 -26.38 16.79
N GLU A 132 9.06 -27.39 17.59
CA GLU A 132 9.65 -28.67 17.15
C GLU A 132 8.69 -29.57 16.34
N GLN A 133 7.40 -29.25 16.27
CA GLN A 133 6.39 -30.00 15.49
C GLN A 133 6.05 -29.40 14.12
N ALA A 134 6.80 -28.43 13.60
CA ALA A 134 6.52 -27.86 12.27
C ALA A 134 7.62 -28.10 11.23
N PRO A 135 7.95 -29.34 10.86
CA PRO A 135 8.50 -29.58 9.53
C PRO A 135 7.38 -29.26 8.53
N GLY A 136 7.40 -28.05 7.95
CA GLY A 136 6.42 -27.61 6.94
C GLY A 136 5.38 -26.57 7.39
N GLY A 137 5.57 -25.90 8.54
CA GLY A 137 4.77 -24.72 8.86
C GLY A 137 5.07 -23.60 7.85
N ALA A 138 4.10 -23.28 6.98
CA ALA A 138 4.31 -22.30 5.91
C ALA A 138 4.65 -20.93 6.49
N ASP A 139 5.69 -20.29 5.93
CA ASP A 139 5.96 -18.88 6.18
C ASP A 139 4.69 -18.06 5.91
N PHE A 140 4.42 -17.07 6.75
CA PHE A 140 3.33 -16.14 6.52
C PHE A 140 3.86 -14.79 6.04
N VAL A 141 3.05 -14.17 5.19
CA VAL A 141 3.22 -12.79 4.74
C VAL A 141 1.96 -12.04 5.10
N ILE A 142 2.09 -10.83 5.65
CA ILE A 142 0.97 -9.91 5.85
C ILE A 142 1.38 -8.50 5.43
N HIS A 143 0.42 -7.74 4.92
CA HIS A 143 0.56 -6.30 4.78
C HIS A 143 -0.26 -5.56 5.83
N LEU A 144 0.32 -4.51 6.41
CA LEU A 144 -0.40 -3.62 7.32
C LEU A 144 0.04 -2.16 7.20
N MET A 145 -0.87 -1.26 7.57
CA MET A 145 -0.59 0.17 7.69
C MET A 145 -0.04 0.53 9.08
N ALA A 146 1.04 1.30 9.10
CA ALA A 146 1.60 1.91 10.30
C ALA A 146 2.30 3.25 9.97
N GLY A 147 2.43 4.14 10.94
CA GLY A 147 3.16 5.40 10.81
C GLY A 147 4.69 5.21 10.79
N SER A 148 5.19 4.07 11.28
CA SER A 148 6.63 3.77 11.30
C SER A 148 6.92 2.27 11.24
N LEU A 149 8.17 1.92 10.93
CA LEU A 149 8.65 0.53 10.95
C LEU A 149 8.56 -0.07 12.36
N SER A 150 8.91 0.70 13.40
CA SER A 150 8.80 0.27 14.79
C SER A 150 7.35 -0.03 15.18
N GLU A 151 6.42 0.82 14.75
CA GLU A 151 5.00 0.59 14.97
C GLU A 151 4.51 -0.64 14.21
N ALA A 152 4.94 -0.83 12.95
CA ALA A 152 4.58 -2.01 12.17
C ALA A 152 5.08 -3.30 12.83
N ALA A 153 6.33 -3.32 13.28
CA ALA A 153 6.93 -4.43 14.01
C ALA A 153 6.20 -4.71 15.33
N SER A 154 5.85 -3.68 16.09
CA SER A 154 5.10 -3.80 17.35
C SER A 154 3.69 -4.37 17.12
N ARG A 155 2.96 -3.86 16.12
CA ARG A 155 1.64 -4.38 15.73
C ARG A 155 1.71 -5.84 15.30
N ALA A 156 2.72 -6.19 14.50
CA ALA A 156 2.95 -7.57 14.07
C ALA A 156 3.27 -8.49 15.25
N TRP A 157 4.16 -8.07 16.15
CA TRP A 157 4.55 -8.85 17.32
C TRP A 157 3.36 -9.12 18.24
N ASN A 158 2.54 -8.10 18.51
CA ASN A 158 1.36 -8.25 19.36
C ASN A 158 0.31 -9.19 18.76
N ALA A 159 0.18 -9.23 17.43
CA ALA A 159 -0.80 -10.07 16.75
C ALA A 159 -0.33 -11.52 16.52
N TYR A 160 0.97 -11.73 16.26
CA TYR A 160 1.50 -13.02 15.79
C TYR A 160 2.63 -13.59 16.65
N GLY A 161 3.37 -12.74 17.38
CA GLY A 161 4.53 -13.14 18.19
C GLY A 161 4.20 -13.60 19.61
N ARG A 162 2.98 -13.34 20.12
CA ARG A 162 2.58 -13.78 21.46
C ARG A 162 2.11 -15.25 21.46
N PRO A 163 2.56 -16.08 22.41
CA PRO A 163 2.07 -17.46 22.56
C PRO A 163 0.56 -17.54 22.86
N ASP A 164 -0.02 -16.48 23.45
CA ASP A 164 -1.45 -16.37 23.78
C ASP A 164 -2.28 -15.58 22.74
N GLY A 165 -1.72 -15.30 21.56
CA GLY A 165 -2.42 -14.61 20.48
C GLY A 165 -3.63 -15.40 19.92
N PRO A 166 -4.49 -14.76 19.11
CA PRO A 166 -5.66 -15.42 18.50
C PRO A 166 -5.29 -16.62 17.61
N TYR A 167 -4.05 -16.71 17.17
CA TYR A 167 -3.43 -17.87 16.53
C TYR A 167 -2.73 -18.71 17.61
N ARG A 168 -3.53 -19.36 18.48
CA ARG A 168 -3.05 -20.21 19.56
C ARG A 168 -2.33 -21.43 19.00
N GLY A 169 -1.05 -21.55 19.31
CA GLY A 169 -0.23 -22.72 19.00
C GLY A 169 1.06 -22.28 18.36
N ASN A 170 2.11 -22.17 19.18
CA ASN A 170 3.50 -21.92 18.78
C ASN A 170 3.74 -20.51 18.25
N GLY A 171 4.28 -19.62 19.10
CA GLY A 171 4.54 -18.23 18.77
C GLY A 171 5.30 -18.08 17.45
N HIS A 172 5.06 -17.01 16.70
CA HIS A 172 5.74 -16.80 15.43
C HIS A 172 6.99 -15.92 15.61
N GLN A 173 8.08 -16.26 14.91
CA GLN A 173 9.22 -15.39 14.75
C GLN A 173 9.01 -14.49 13.52
N ILE A 174 8.97 -13.18 13.74
CA ILE A 174 9.03 -12.20 12.65
C ILE A 174 10.44 -12.22 12.07
N THR A 175 10.55 -12.41 10.75
CA THR A 175 11.83 -12.52 10.04
C THR A 175 12.17 -11.25 9.27
N SER A 176 11.18 -10.49 8.78
CA SER A 176 11.40 -9.20 8.14
C SER A 176 10.21 -8.26 8.33
N VAL A 177 10.51 -6.95 8.27
CA VAL A 177 9.53 -5.87 8.21
C VAL A 177 10.02 -4.88 7.16
N GLU A 178 9.38 -4.85 6.00
CA GLU A 178 9.79 -4.09 4.83
C GLU A 178 8.72 -3.07 4.48
N GLN A 179 9.10 -1.82 4.23
CA GLN A 179 8.17 -0.84 3.68
C GLN A 179 7.96 -1.12 2.19
N VAL A 180 6.70 -1.29 1.76
CA VAL A 180 6.37 -1.57 0.37
C VAL A 180 5.59 -0.45 -0.32
N LEU A 181 4.83 0.36 0.44
CA LEU A 181 4.19 1.56 -0.10
C LEU A 181 4.20 2.70 0.91
N PRO A 182 4.54 3.93 0.51
CA PRO A 182 5.31 4.22 -0.71
C PRO A 182 6.64 3.43 -0.70
N GLU A 183 7.30 3.20 -1.83
CA GLU A 183 8.67 2.67 -1.79
C GLU A 183 9.59 3.66 -1.05
N PRO A 184 10.71 3.22 -0.45
CA PRO A 184 11.67 4.14 0.16
C PRO A 184 12.11 5.22 -0.85
N GLY A 185 11.94 6.50 -0.51
CA GLY A 185 12.24 7.64 -1.39
C GLY A 185 11.06 8.13 -2.24
N GLU A 186 9.91 7.45 -2.22
CA GLU A 186 8.70 7.91 -2.92
C GLU A 186 7.85 8.88 -2.11
N LEU A 187 8.03 8.99 -0.80
CA LEU A 187 7.57 10.12 0.01
C LEU A 187 8.81 10.65 0.74
N PHE A 188 8.92 11.99 0.85
CA PHE A 188 10.06 12.80 1.30
C PHE A 188 11.08 13.11 0.20
#